data_AF-A0A743I5R9-F1
#
_entry.id   AF-A0A743I5R9-F1
#
_cell.length_a   1.000
_cell.length_b   1.000
_cell.length_c   1.000
_cell.angle_alpha   90.00
_cell.angle_beta   90.00
_cell.angle_gamma   90.00
#
_symmetry.space_group_name_H-M   'P 1'
#
loop_
_entity.id
_entity.type
_entity.pdbx_description
1 polymer ?
#
loop_
_entity_poly.entity_id
_entity_poly.type
_entity_poly.pdbx_seq_one_letter_code
_entity_poly.pdbx_strand_id
1 'polypeptide(L)'
;LNQKLEGPAFEYFPDGKIKGKYSYSKGTIVGTSTEYYSTGKIRGVYHRNNQGENDGTFEQYSEEGKLLSKATYKNGKQLSAQSWYENGHPKEESSFDSEGRKHGAVKEWFSNGKPASSKMYKHDVLDGDFEKWYENGHRESVYPYKNGMLNGDAKHWNEQGKLTYTTEYKDDKKQGADRRWSERTGKLVEEVMFANDERNGLKREFNDRTGKVLSALPYVDGDKEGTEEAYDEDGIKYIRCYHNDEELSELYAPTDVTNKAKQGDSTAQYHLGKYEFECTNYDAAMKWLTQSAEQNHPGALLFLAYAYNDGDGVAQDSKKYLSYLFKAAELGESDAQLEVGYLNLIGEGMPKNLPEAYKWIKKSADQGNAQAHYNLGLMYRNGDGVEKDLNKAKLHLTAAVKGGVKPALAALKELTPQTK
;
A
#
# COMPACT_ATOMS: atom_id res chain seq x y z
N LEU A 1 19.39 -63.16 21.08
CA LEU A 1 18.33 -63.59 22.04
C LEU A 1 16.95 -63.00 21.72
N ASN A 2 16.85 -61.77 21.20
CA ASN A 2 15.57 -61.06 21.07
C ASN A 2 14.49 -61.76 20.19
N GLN A 3 14.87 -62.55 19.18
CA GLN A 3 13.90 -63.27 18.32
C GLN A 3 13.26 -64.51 18.98
N LYS A 4 13.57 -64.82 20.24
CA LYS A 4 13.06 -66.01 20.96
C LYS A 4 12.18 -65.68 22.17
N LEU A 5 11.90 -64.40 22.43
CA LEU A 5 11.06 -64.00 23.56
C LEU A 5 9.59 -64.33 23.26
N GLU A 6 8.96 -65.08 24.17
CA GLU A 6 7.57 -65.50 24.13
C GLU A 6 6.97 -65.38 25.53
N GLY A 7 5.75 -64.86 25.61
CA GLY A 7 5.00 -64.73 26.87
C GLY A 7 5.37 -63.48 27.69
N PRO A 8 4.98 -63.45 28.98
CA PRO A 8 5.17 -62.29 29.85
C PRO A 8 6.64 -62.08 30.20
N ALA A 9 7.07 -60.81 30.19
CA ALA A 9 8.42 -60.39 30.54
C ALA A 9 8.39 -59.18 31.49
N PHE A 10 9.33 -59.16 32.44
CA PHE A 10 9.43 -58.11 33.46
C PHE A 10 10.82 -57.49 33.42
N GLU A 11 10.88 -56.17 33.43
CA GLU A 11 12.10 -55.41 33.67
C GLU A 11 12.10 -54.87 35.09
N TYR A 12 13.27 -54.77 35.70
CA TYR A 12 13.44 -54.32 37.08
C TYR A 12 14.47 -53.17 37.18
N PHE A 13 14.26 -52.29 38.15
CA PHE A 13 15.28 -51.33 38.60
C PHE A 13 16.36 -52.04 39.43
N PRO A 14 17.53 -51.40 39.66
CA PRO A 14 18.59 -51.97 40.50
C PRO A 14 18.15 -52.29 41.95
N ASP A 15 17.11 -51.60 42.45
CA ASP A 15 16.54 -51.83 43.78
C ASP A 15 15.51 -52.99 43.82
N GLY A 16 15.32 -53.69 42.69
CA GLY A 16 14.43 -54.84 42.57
C GLY A 16 12.96 -54.49 42.32
N LYS A 17 12.57 -53.21 42.22
CA LYS A 17 11.20 -52.83 41.85
C LYS A 17 10.96 -53.04 40.35
N ILE A 18 9.71 -53.35 40.00
CA ILE A 18 9.31 -53.51 38.60
C ILE A 18 9.45 -52.17 37.88
N LYS A 19 10.20 -52.17 36.78
CA LYS A 19 10.37 -51.06 35.84
C LYS A 19 9.38 -51.16 34.68
N GLY A 20 9.08 -52.38 34.22
CA GLY A 20 8.15 -52.60 33.12
C GLY A 20 7.59 -54.01 33.08
N LYS A 21 6.35 -54.13 32.60
CA LYS A 21 5.64 -55.37 32.29
C LYS A 21 5.34 -55.38 30.80
N TYR A 22 5.76 -56.43 30.12
CA TYR A 22 5.62 -56.60 28.68
C TYR A 22 5.11 -58.00 28.37
N SER A 23 4.53 -58.20 27.20
CA SER A 23 4.25 -59.53 26.64
C SER A 23 4.88 -59.60 25.25
N TYR A 24 5.57 -60.69 24.96
CA TYR A 24 6.24 -60.90 23.69
C TYR A 24 5.58 -62.05 22.91
N SER A 25 5.50 -61.90 21.59
CA SER A 25 5.27 -63.00 20.65
C SER A 25 6.28 -62.90 19.52
N LYS A 26 7.01 -63.99 19.26
CA LYS A 26 8.09 -64.08 18.27
C LYS A 26 9.11 -62.95 18.37
N GLY A 27 9.42 -62.51 19.59
CA GLY A 27 10.35 -61.40 19.83
C GLY A 27 9.77 -59.99 19.66
N THR A 28 8.48 -59.85 19.34
CA THR A 28 7.78 -58.57 19.22
C THR A 28 6.88 -58.33 20.42
N ILE A 29 6.82 -57.10 20.94
CA ILE A 29 5.92 -56.74 22.04
C ILE A 29 4.47 -56.70 21.54
N VAL A 30 3.58 -57.43 22.19
CA VAL A 30 2.16 -57.54 21.86
C VAL A 30 1.30 -57.32 23.12
N GLY A 31 0.02 -57.00 22.95
CA GLY A 31 -0.91 -56.80 24.06
C GLY A 31 -0.59 -55.56 24.89
N THR A 32 -0.94 -55.60 26.18
CA THR A 32 -0.72 -54.47 27.11
C THR A 32 0.68 -54.48 27.68
N SER A 33 1.37 -53.35 27.56
CA SER A 33 2.62 -53.05 28.27
C SER A 33 2.37 -51.99 29.34
N THR A 34 2.98 -52.13 30.50
CA THR A 34 2.91 -51.15 31.59
C THR A 34 4.30 -50.80 32.09
N GLU A 35 4.61 -49.51 32.13
CA GLU A 35 5.88 -48.98 32.62
C GLU A 35 5.67 -48.27 33.96
N TYR A 36 6.71 -48.28 34.80
CA TYR A 36 6.66 -47.77 36.16
C TYR A 36 7.84 -46.83 36.44
N TYR A 37 7.61 -45.85 37.33
CA TYR A 37 8.67 -45.07 37.96
C TYR A 37 9.40 -45.90 39.02
N SER A 38 10.59 -45.46 39.46
CA SER A 38 11.31 -46.10 40.57
C SER A 38 10.57 -46.01 41.92
N THR A 39 9.59 -45.12 42.02
CA THR A 39 8.62 -45.07 43.13
C THR A 39 7.56 -46.17 43.07
N GLY A 40 7.45 -46.92 41.97
CA GLY A 40 6.47 -47.99 41.76
C GLY A 40 5.13 -47.52 41.19
N LYS A 41 4.97 -46.21 40.95
CA LYS A 41 3.78 -45.65 40.30
C LYS A 41 3.82 -45.88 38.79
N ILE A 42 2.65 -46.01 38.17
CA ILE A 42 2.53 -46.21 36.73
C ILE A 42 3.04 -44.96 36.01
N ARG A 43 3.95 -45.17 35.06
CA ARG A 43 4.48 -44.14 34.15
C ARG A 43 3.77 -44.16 32.81
N GLY A 44 3.37 -45.34 32.32
CA GLY A 44 2.62 -45.44 31.08
C GLY A 44 1.98 -46.81 30.85
N VAL A 45 0.93 -46.81 30.05
CA VAL A 45 0.18 -48.00 29.62
C VAL A 45 0.04 -47.93 28.11
N TYR A 46 0.44 -49.00 27.42
CA TYR A 46 0.49 -49.04 25.95
C TYR A 46 -0.12 -50.34 25.44
N HIS A 47 -0.84 -50.27 24.33
CA HIS A 47 -1.55 -51.43 23.77
C HIS A 47 -1.08 -51.72 22.35
N ARG A 48 -0.77 -52.99 22.06
CA ARG A 48 -0.34 -53.42 20.73
C ARG A 48 -1.15 -54.61 20.25
N ASN A 49 -1.42 -54.68 18.96
CA ASN A 49 -2.03 -55.86 18.35
C ASN A 49 -1.03 -57.03 18.28
N ASN A 50 -1.46 -58.16 17.74
CA ASN A 50 -0.64 -59.38 17.65
C ASN A 50 0.53 -59.26 16.66
N GLN A 51 0.53 -58.22 15.82
CA GLN A 51 1.60 -57.87 14.89
C GLN A 51 2.62 -56.92 15.51
N GLY A 52 2.35 -56.42 16.73
CA GLY A 52 3.18 -55.44 17.43
C GLY A 52 2.93 -54.00 17.03
N GLU A 53 1.90 -53.73 16.24
CA GLU A 53 1.49 -52.38 15.88
C GLU A 53 0.69 -51.75 17.02
N ASN A 54 0.78 -50.43 17.17
CA ASN A 54 0.00 -49.71 18.17
C ASN A 54 -1.50 -49.89 17.90
N ASP A 55 -2.26 -50.38 18.88
CA ASP A 55 -3.68 -50.66 18.74
C ASP A 55 -4.38 -50.57 20.10
N GLY A 56 -5.33 -49.64 20.24
CA GLY A 56 -5.94 -49.26 21.51
C GLY A 56 -5.36 -47.96 22.07
N THR A 57 -5.46 -47.80 23.39
CA THR A 57 -5.14 -46.54 24.08
C THR A 57 -3.69 -46.54 24.58
N PHE A 58 -3.02 -45.40 24.47
CA PHE A 58 -1.68 -45.16 24.99
C PHE A 58 -1.80 -44.03 26.00
N GLU A 59 -1.40 -44.26 27.24
CA GLU A 59 -1.53 -43.30 28.33
C GLU A 59 -0.18 -43.11 29.02
N GLN A 60 0.15 -41.87 29.37
CA GLN A 60 1.33 -41.54 30.15
C GLN A 60 0.92 -40.71 31.36
N TYR A 61 1.60 -40.93 32.49
CA TYR A 61 1.28 -40.32 33.76
C TYR A 61 2.51 -39.66 34.37
N SER A 62 2.31 -38.59 35.15
CA SER A 62 3.34 -38.00 36.01
C SER A 62 3.64 -38.92 37.19
N GLU A 63 4.73 -38.65 37.90
CA GLU A 63 5.08 -39.40 39.11
C GLU A 63 4.07 -39.16 40.26
N GLU A 64 3.25 -38.13 40.19
CA GLU A 64 2.13 -37.89 41.10
C GLU A 64 0.88 -38.70 40.71
N GLY A 65 0.88 -39.34 39.55
CA GLY A 65 -0.24 -40.14 39.02
C GLY A 65 -1.22 -39.34 38.17
N LYS A 66 -0.85 -38.13 37.72
CA LYS A 66 -1.70 -37.30 36.84
C LYS A 66 -1.53 -37.73 35.39
N LEU A 67 -2.62 -37.85 34.63
CA LEU A 67 -2.56 -38.16 33.19
C LEU A 67 -1.93 -37.00 32.43
N LEU A 68 -0.82 -37.25 31.73
CA LEU A 68 -0.07 -36.26 30.96
C LEU A 68 -0.33 -36.36 29.45
N SER A 69 -0.58 -37.57 28.94
CA SER A 69 -0.94 -37.77 27.54
C SER A 69 -1.80 -39.00 27.35
N LYS A 70 -2.66 -38.95 26.32
CA LYS A 70 -3.53 -40.03 25.89
C LYS A 70 -3.61 -40.01 24.37
N ALA A 71 -3.33 -41.14 23.74
CA ALA A 71 -3.52 -41.31 22.30
C ALA A 71 -4.28 -42.61 22.01
N THR A 72 -5.08 -42.61 20.96
CA THR A 72 -5.79 -43.82 20.50
C THR A 72 -5.26 -44.23 19.14
N TYR A 73 -5.00 -45.52 18.97
CA TYR A 73 -4.52 -46.10 17.72
C TYR A 73 -5.41 -47.24 17.27
N LYS A 74 -5.40 -47.52 15.97
CA LYS A 74 -5.98 -48.71 15.36
C LYS A 74 -5.06 -49.20 14.25
N ASN A 75 -4.55 -50.44 14.37
CA ASN A 75 -3.62 -51.04 13.40
C ASN A 75 -2.44 -50.11 13.03
N GLY A 76 -1.78 -49.54 14.03
CA GLY A 76 -0.66 -48.62 13.86
C GLY A 76 -1.02 -47.19 13.46
N LYS A 77 -2.27 -46.92 13.07
CA LYS A 77 -2.75 -45.57 12.70
C LYS A 77 -3.26 -44.83 13.92
N GLN A 78 -2.77 -43.62 14.13
CA GLN A 78 -3.25 -42.75 15.21
C GLN A 78 -4.62 -42.18 14.85
N LEU A 79 -5.56 -42.18 15.80
CA LEU A 79 -6.92 -41.67 15.64
C LEU A 79 -7.16 -40.42 16.49
N SER A 80 -6.49 -40.32 17.64
CA SER A 80 -6.53 -39.13 18.49
C SER A 80 -5.25 -38.99 19.31
N ALA A 81 -4.97 -37.74 19.71
CA ALA A 81 -3.92 -37.39 20.64
C ALA A 81 -4.42 -36.28 21.56
N GLN A 82 -4.22 -36.42 22.86
CA GLN A 82 -4.52 -35.43 23.87
C GLN A 82 -3.35 -35.35 24.84
N SER A 83 -3.03 -34.15 25.31
CA SER A 83 -2.05 -33.94 26.38
C SER A 83 -2.54 -32.89 27.36
N TRP A 84 -2.01 -32.96 28.59
CA TRP A 84 -2.37 -32.09 29.70
C TRP A 84 -1.12 -31.52 30.36
N TYR A 85 -1.26 -30.32 30.92
CA TYR A 85 -0.28 -29.76 31.84
C TYR A 85 -0.34 -30.47 33.20
N GLU A 86 0.71 -30.35 34.01
CA GLU A 86 0.74 -30.93 35.36
C GLU A 86 -0.33 -30.39 36.31
N ASN A 87 -0.87 -29.20 36.02
CA ASN A 87 -1.99 -28.64 36.75
C ASN A 87 -3.37 -29.22 36.32
N GLY A 88 -3.38 -30.12 35.33
CA GLY A 88 -4.57 -30.83 34.85
C GLY A 88 -5.32 -30.11 33.72
N HIS A 89 -4.93 -28.90 33.34
CA HIS A 89 -5.52 -28.23 32.18
C HIS A 89 -5.10 -28.92 30.88
N PRO A 90 -5.99 -28.97 29.86
CA PRO A 90 -5.61 -29.48 28.54
C PRO A 90 -4.46 -28.64 27.98
N LYS A 91 -3.61 -29.28 27.20
CA LYS A 91 -2.46 -28.66 26.53
C LYS A 91 -2.62 -28.70 25.03
N GLU A 92 -2.93 -29.89 24.50
CA GLU A 92 -3.12 -30.10 23.06
C GLU A 92 -4.13 -31.22 22.81
N GLU A 93 -4.90 -31.09 21.73
CA GLU A 93 -5.83 -32.09 21.23
C GLU A 93 -5.73 -32.16 19.70
N SER A 94 -5.56 -33.36 19.16
CA SER A 94 -5.52 -33.64 17.72
C SER A 94 -6.43 -34.81 17.38
N SER A 95 -7.13 -34.71 16.25
CA SER A 95 -7.94 -35.77 15.66
C SER A 95 -7.39 -36.16 14.29
N PHE A 96 -7.52 -37.43 13.96
CA PHE A 96 -7.00 -38.02 12.73
C PHE A 96 -8.08 -38.87 12.05
N ASP A 97 -8.00 -38.97 10.72
CA ASP A 97 -8.84 -39.87 9.95
C ASP A 97 -8.38 -41.34 10.08
N SER A 98 -9.09 -42.25 9.41
CA SER A 98 -8.76 -43.68 9.44
C SER A 98 -7.37 -44.03 8.88
N GLU A 99 -6.75 -43.14 8.11
CA GLU A 99 -5.43 -43.33 7.51
C GLU A 99 -4.30 -42.77 8.39
N GLY A 100 -4.65 -42.11 9.51
CA GLY A 100 -3.72 -41.45 10.42
C GLY A 100 -3.34 -40.02 10.00
N ARG A 101 -4.14 -39.40 9.13
CA ARG A 101 -3.94 -38.01 8.66
C ARG A 101 -4.74 -37.06 9.53
N LYS A 102 -4.22 -35.87 9.84
CA LYS A 102 -4.94 -34.84 10.60
C LYS A 102 -6.29 -34.53 9.95
N HIS A 103 -7.34 -34.57 10.74
CA HIS A 103 -8.70 -34.33 10.28
C HIS A 103 -9.56 -33.75 11.42
N GLY A 104 -10.21 -32.62 11.17
CA GLY A 104 -10.88 -31.83 12.19
C GLY A 104 -9.96 -30.80 12.85
N ALA A 105 -10.38 -30.33 14.03
CA ALA A 105 -9.65 -29.31 14.77
C ALA A 105 -8.44 -29.90 15.51
N VAL A 106 -7.28 -29.27 15.34
CA VAL A 106 -6.14 -29.40 16.24
C VAL A 106 -6.14 -28.18 17.15
N LYS A 107 -6.26 -28.39 18.45
CA LYS A 107 -6.45 -27.34 19.45
C LYS A 107 -5.32 -27.32 20.45
N GLU A 108 -4.96 -26.14 20.88
CA GLU A 108 -3.97 -25.88 21.93
C GLU A 108 -4.57 -24.96 22.98
N TRP A 109 -4.10 -25.12 24.22
CA TRP A 109 -4.54 -24.31 25.35
C TRP A 109 -3.32 -23.82 26.13
N PHE A 110 -3.45 -22.67 26.79
CA PHE A 110 -2.48 -22.19 27.76
C PHE A 110 -2.57 -23.01 29.05
N SER A 111 -1.53 -22.94 29.89
CA SER A 111 -1.54 -23.61 31.19
C SER A 111 -2.63 -23.11 32.14
N ASN A 112 -3.25 -21.95 31.88
CA ASN A 112 -4.40 -21.45 32.63
C ASN A 112 -5.75 -22.02 32.14
N GLY A 113 -5.74 -22.93 31.15
CA GLY A 113 -6.91 -23.59 30.59
C GLY A 113 -7.65 -22.81 29.51
N LYS A 114 -7.24 -21.58 29.18
CA LYS A 114 -7.83 -20.81 28.08
C LYS A 114 -7.31 -21.31 26.73
N PRO A 115 -8.11 -21.21 25.64
CA PRO A 115 -7.66 -21.54 24.30
C PRO A 115 -6.42 -20.73 23.92
N ALA A 116 -5.48 -21.35 23.21
CA ALA A 116 -4.30 -20.70 22.65
C ALA A 116 -4.37 -20.69 21.13
N SER A 117 -4.69 -21.83 20.50
CA SER A 117 -4.85 -21.92 19.06
C SER A 117 -5.80 -23.04 18.62
N SER A 118 -6.35 -22.92 17.42
CA SER A 118 -7.21 -23.94 16.80
C SER A 118 -7.00 -23.93 15.30
N LYS A 119 -6.54 -25.03 14.72
CA LYS A 119 -6.31 -25.21 13.29
C LYS A 119 -7.21 -26.29 12.74
N MET A 120 -7.98 -25.98 11.71
CA MET A 120 -8.83 -26.95 11.03
C MET A 120 -8.08 -27.66 9.91
N TYR A 121 -8.15 -28.99 9.91
CA TYR A 121 -7.56 -29.84 8.88
C TYR A 121 -8.59 -30.73 8.22
N LYS A 122 -8.33 -31.07 6.95
CA LYS A 122 -9.00 -32.11 6.20
C LYS A 122 -7.94 -32.91 5.45
N HIS A 123 -7.66 -34.13 5.94
CA HIS A 123 -6.67 -35.03 5.35
C HIS A 123 -5.27 -34.39 5.24
N ASP A 124 -4.74 -33.90 6.37
CA ASP A 124 -3.46 -33.17 6.51
C ASP A 124 -3.41 -31.77 5.87
N VAL A 125 -4.43 -31.35 5.13
CA VAL A 125 -4.50 -30.03 4.50
C VAL A 125 -5.27 -29.06 5.39
N LEU A 126 -4.79 -27.82 5.56
CA LEU A 126 -5.56 -26.77 6.24
C LEU A 126 -6.84 -26.45 5.46
N ASP A 127 -7.99 -26.62 6.10
CA ASP A 127 -9.31 -26.43 5.48
C ASP A 127 -10.30 -26.03 6.57
N GLY A 128 -10.63 -24.74 6.61
CA GLY A 128 -11.33 -24.05 7.70
C GLY A 128 -10.46 -22.98 8.37
N ASP A 129 -10.94 -22.44 9.48
CA ASP A 129 -10.25 -21.35 10.18
C ASP A 129 -9.02 -21.84 10.95
N PHE A 130 -7.96 -21.03 10.90
CA PHE A 130 -6.89 -21.02 11.88
C PHE A 130 -7.09 -19.83 12.81
N GLU A 131 -7.34 -20.12 14.08
CA GLU A 131 -7.59 -19.14 15.12
C GLU A 131 -6.48 -19.13 16.16
N LYS A 132 -6.22 -17.94 16.70
CA LYS A 132 -5.36 -17.73 17.87
C LYS A 132 -6.03 -16.86 18.90
N TRP A 133 -5.62 -17.03 20.15
CA TRP A 133 -6.09 -16.24 21.28
C TRP A 133 -4.91 -15.79 22.14
N TYR A 134 -5.04 -14.62 22.73
CA TYR A 134 -4.18 -14.16 23.81
C TYR A 134 -4.45 -14.95 25.09
N GLU A 135 -3.46 -14.99 25.98
CA GLU A 135 -3.60 -15.67 27.28
C GLU A 135 -4.69 -15.06 28.17
N ASN A 136 -5.08 -13.81 27.92
CA ASN A 136 -6.21 -13.18 28.57
C ASN A 136 -7.58 -13.70 28.07
N GLY A 137 -7.62 -14.46 26.98
CA GLY A 137 -8.80 -15.08 26.38
C GLY A 137 -9.43 -14.30 25.22
N HIS A 138 -8.95 -13.09 24.93
CA HIS A 138 -9.37 -12.37 23.74
C HIS A 138 -8.79 -13.04 22.48
N ARG A 139 -9.59 -13.06 21.41
CA ARG A 139 -9.14 -13.56 20.10
C ARG A 139 -8.00 -12.67 19.62
N GLU A 140 -6.95 -13.26 19.08
CA GLU A 140 -5.80 -12.57 18.49
C GLU A 140 -6.00 -12.47 16.98
N SER A 141 -6.28 -13.61 16.33
CA SER A 141 -6.41 -13.65 14.87
C SER A 141 -7.27 -14.79 14.36
N VAL A 142 -7.74 -14.62 13.13
CA VAL A 142 -8.44 -15.62 12.32
C VAL A 142 -7.87 -15.56 10.91
N TYR A 143 -7.48 -16.71 10.40
CA TYR A 143 -7.04 -16.90 9.02
C TYR A 143 -7.88 -18.02 8.40
N PRO A 144 -8.78 -17.70 7.47
CA PRO A 144 -9.59 -18.71 6.80
C PRO A 144 -8.78 -19.42 5.72
N TYR A 145 -8.73 -20.74 5.76
CA TYR A 145 -8.07 -21.58 4.75
C TYR A 145 -9.08 -22.40 3.97
N LYS A 146 -8.78 -22.63 2.69
CA LYS A 146 -9.49 -23.58 1.84
C LYS A 146 -8.47 -24.33 1.00
N ASN A 147 -8.45 -25.66 1.11
CA ASN A 147 -7.49 -26.52 0.42
C ASN A 147 -6.02 -26.07 0.58
N GLY A 148 -5.64 -25.62 1.78
CA GLY A 148 -4.28 -25.23 2.12
C GLY A 148 -3.92 -23.79 1.80
N MET A 149 -4.80 -23.03 1.14
CA MET A 149 -4.56 -21.64 0.75
C MET A 149 -5.46 -20.70 1.56
N LEU A 150 -4.96 -19.50 1.89
CA LEU A 150 -5.77 -18.43 2.47
C LEU A 150 -6.88 -18.04 1.50
N ASN A 151 -8.12 -18.07 2.01
CA ASN A 151 -9.30 -17.80 1.20
C ASN A 151 -10.42 -17.27 2.11
N GLY A 152 -10.68 -15.97 2.04
CA GLY A 152 -11.62 -15.23 2.88
C GLY A 152 -10.96 -14.10 3.67
N ASP A 153 -11.71 -13.53 4.61
CA ASP A 153 -11.26 -12.40 5.43
C ASP A 153 -10.38 -12.85 6.58
N ALA A 154 -9.07 -12.60 6.49
CA ALA A 154 -8.19 -12.66 7.65
C ALA A 154 -8.48 -11.48 8.58
N LYS A 155 -8.46 -11.71 9.89
CA LYS A 155 -8.83 -10.70 10.91
C LYS A 155 -7.88 -10.75 12.09
N HIS A 156 -7.63 -9.59 12.69
CA HIS A 156 -6.78 -9.48 13.87
C HIS A 156 -7.34 -8.48 14.88
N TRP A 157 -7.25 -8.84 16.15
CA TRP A 157 -7.66 -8.02 17.28
C TRP A 157 -6.47 -7.81 18.21
N ASN A 158 -6.44 -6.69 18.93
CA ASN A 158 -5.45 -6.47 19.97
C ASN A 158 -5.84 -7.18 21.28
N GLU A 159 -4.95 -7.12 22.29
CA GLU A 159 -5.18 -7.75 23.60
C GLU A 159 -6.42 -7.21 24.34
N GLN A 160 -6.95 -6.04 23.95
CA GLN A 160 -8.19 -5.47 24.51
C GLN A 160 -9.44 -5.98 23.79
N GLY A 161 -9.30 -6.86 22.80
CA GLY A 161 -10.39 -7.40 21.99
C GLY A 161 -10.91 -6.45 20.91
N LYS A 162 -10.17 -5.38 20.56
CA LYS A 162 -10.56 -4.46 19.48
C LYS A 162 -9.99 -4.94 18.16
N LEU A 163 -10.81 -4.99 17.12
CA LEU A 163 -10.37 -5.27 15.75
C LEU A 163 -9.37 -4.20 15.31
N THR A 164 -8.25 -4.60 14.72
CA THR A 164 -7.14 -3.72 14.34
C THR A 164 -6.87 -3.75 12.85
N TYR A 165 -6.95 -4.93 12.22
CA TYR A 165 -6.87 -5.04 10.78
C TYR A 165 -7.67 -6.24 10.25
N THR A 166 -8.03 -6.17 8.97
CA THR A 166 -8.56 -7.27 8.18
C THR A 166 -8.00 -7.22 6.78
N THR A 167 -7.74 -8.37 6.18
CA THR A 167 -7.27 -8.46 4.80
C THR A 167 -8.03 -9.57 4.11
N GLU A 168 -8.65 -9.26 2.98
CA GLU A 168 -9.36 -10.23 2.15
C GLU A 168 -8.37 -10.98 1.25
N TYR A 169 -8.42 -12.31 1.32
CA TYR A 169 -7.58 -13.21 0.51
C TYR A 169 -8.42 -14.07 -0.43
N LYS A 170 -7.86 -14.36 -1.59
CA LYS A 170 -8.33 -15.40 -2.50
C LYS A 170 -7.13 -16.16 -3.04
N ASP A 171 -7.06 -17.44 -2.70
CA ASP A 171 -6.01 -18.36 -3.15
C ASP A 171 -4.60 -17.80 -2.86
N ASP A 172 -4.35 -17.49 -1.58
CA ASP A 172 -3.11 -16.90 -1.03
C ASP A 172 -2.77 -15.47 -1.45
N LYS A 173 -3.57 -14.85 -2.34
CA LYS A 173 -3.36 -13.47 -2.78
C LYS A 173 -4.32 -12.51 -2.13
N LYS A 174 -3.87 -11.30 -1.80
CA LYS A 174 -4.77 -10.21 -1.42
C LYS A 174 -5.71 -9.91 -2.59
N GLN A 175 -7.00 -9.97 -2.32
CA GLN A 175 -8.05 -9.76 -3.32
C GLN A 175 -9.23 -9.11 -2.62
N GLY A 176 -9.47 -7.83 -2.91
CA GLY A 176 -10.49 -7.03 -2.23
C GLY A 176 -9.89 -6.10 -1.19
N ALA A 177 -10.56 -5.93 -0.05
CA ALA A 177 -10.23 -4.85 0.88
C ALA A 177 -9.20 -5.25 1.96
N ASP A 178 -8.18 -4.43 2.12
CA ASP A 178 -7.30 -4.39 3.29
C ASP A 178 -7.71 -3.17 4.15
N ARG A 179 -8.00 -3.38 5.43
CA ARG A 179 -8.61 -2.37 6.29
C ARG A 179 -7.89 -2.27 7.62
N ARG A 180 -7.82 -1.05 8.16
CA ARG A 180 -7.26 -0.76 9.48
C ARG A 180 -8.23 0.01 10.35
N TRP A 181 -8.27 -0.35 11.63
CA TRP A 181 -9.12 0.28 12.63
C TRP A 181 -8.28 0.91 13.73
N SER A 182 -8.74 2.06 14.20
CA SER A 182 -8.13 2.76 15.33
C SER A 182 -8.28 1.97 16.62
N GLU A 183 -7.16 1.71 17.30
CA GLU A 183 -7.20 1.12 18.64
C GLU A 183 -7.84 2.05 19.67
N ARG A 184 -7.80 3.37 19.42
CA ARG A 184 -8.35 4.38 20.32
C ARG A 184 -9.87 4.42 20.23
N THR A 185 -10.44 4.46 19.02
CA THR A 185 -11.87 4.71 18.81
C THR A 185 -12.65 3.51 18.28
N GLY A 186 -11.96 2.49 17.73
CA GLY A 186 -12.57 1.36 17.04
C GLY A 186 -13.14 1.70 15.66
N LYS A 187 -12.92 2.92 15.14
CA LYS A 187 -13.38 3.33 13.81
C LYS A 187 -12.37 2.93 12.73
N LEU A 188 -12.88 2.70 11.51
CA LEU A 188 -12.05 2.52 10.32
C LEU A 188 -11.22 3.78 10.10
N VAL A 189 -9.92 3.63 9.86
CA VAL A 189 -8.98 4.73 9.60
C VAL A 189 -8.33 4.63 8.22
N GLU A 190 -8.28 3.42 7.65
CA GLU A 190 -7.73 3.19 6.31
C GLU A 190 -8.43 2.00 5.64
N GLU A 191 -8.69 2.12 4.35
CA GLU A 191 -9.11 1.03 3.46
C GLU A 191 -8.29 1.10 2.17
N VAL A 192 -7.69 -0.02 1.74
CA VAL A 192 -6.93 -0.12 0.50
C VAL A 192 -7.45 -1.31 -0.30
N MET A 193 -7.79 -1.09 -1.56
CA MET A 193 -8.26 -2.15 -2.45
C MET A 193 -7.09 -2.84 -3.17
N PHE A 194 -7.16 -4.17 -3.24
CA PHE A 194 -6.18 -5.02 -3.91
C PHE A 194 -6.85 -5.93 -4.96
N ALA A 195 -6.12 -6.22 -6.02
CA ALA A 195 -6.41 -7.28 -6.96
C ALA A 195 -5.11 -8.07 -7.20
N ASN A 196 -5.11 -9.36 -6.90
CA ASN A 196 -3.93 -10.23 -7.03
C ASN A 196 -2.63 -9.66 -6.42
N ASP A 197 -2.68 -9.24 -5.14
CA ASP A 197 -1.56 -8.63 -4.39
C ASP A 197 -1.14 -7.20 -4.81
N GLU A 198 -1.68 -6.68 -5.91
CA GLU A 198 -1.42 -5.32 -6.39
C GLU A 198 -2.52 -4.36 -5.94
N ARG A 199 -2.14 -3.12 -5.61
CA ARG A 199 -3.12 -2.08 -5.27
C ARG A 199 -3.92 -1.73 -6.52
N ASN A 200 -5.23 -1.93 -6.46
CA ASN A 200 -6.10 -1.67 -7.59
C ASN A 200 -7.49 -1.29 -7.07
N GLY A 201 -7.95 -0.09 -7.42
CA GLY A 201 -9.12 0.57 -6.84
C GLY A 201 -8.77 1.73 -5.92
N LEU A 202 -9.61 2.03 -4.94
CA LEU A 202 -9.43 3.21 -4.07
C LEU A 202 -8.62 2.87 -2.81
N LYS A 203 -7.66 3.74 -2.47
CA LYS A 203 -7.18 3.93 -1.10
C LYS A 203 -8.02 5.03 -0.46
N ARG A 204 -8.60 4.77 0.72
CA ARG A 204 -9.34 5.75 1.51
C ARG A 204 -8.72 5.91 2.88
N GLU A 205 -8.57 7.15 3.31
CA GLU A 205 -8.20 7.49 4.68
C GLU A 205 -9.38 8.15 5.39
N PHE A 206 -9.53 7.87 6.68
CA PHE A 206 -10.68 8.33 7.45
C PHE A 206 -10.21 9.02 8.73
N ASN A 207 -10.93 10.07 9.11
CA ASN A 207 -10.69 10.78 10.35
C ASN A 207 -11.08 9.90 11.54
N ASP A 208 -10.11 9.58 12.39
CA ASP A 208 -10.30 8.71 13.56
C ASP A 208 -11.40 9.22 14.53
N ARG A 209 -11.60 10.53 14.64
CA ARG A 209 -12.61 11.08 15.56
C ARG A 209 -14.00 11.10 14.95
N THR A 210 -14.14 11.54 13.70
CA THR A 210 -15.44 11.77 13.06
C THR A 210 -15.91 10.58 12.21
N GLY A 211 -14.99 9.80 11.65
CA GLY A 211 -15.24 8.76 10.65
C GLY A 211 -15.45 9.29 9.24
N LYS A 212 -15.27 10.59 9.01
CA LYS A 212 -15.36 11.19 7.67
C LYS A 212 -14.14 10.80 6.83
N VAL A 213 -14.34 10.63 5.53
CA VAL A 213 -13.26 10.45 4.56
C VAL A 213 -12.37 11.70 4.56
N LEU A 214 -11.06 11.49 4.67
CA LEU A 214 -10.02 12.51 4.55
C LEU A 214 -9.46 12.55 3.14
N SER A 215 -9.27 11.37 2.53
CA SER A 215 -8.82 11.23 1.15
C SER A 215 -9.37 9.97 0.50
N ALA A 216 -9.50 10.01 -0.82
CA ALA A 216 -9.83 8.89 -1.69
C ALA A 216 -8.93 8.98 -2.92
N LEU A 217 -7.90 8.13 -2.97
CA LEU A 217 -6.86 8.11 -3.99
C LEU A 217 -6.98 6.84 -4.84
N PRO A 218 -7.25 6.95 -6.15
CA PRO A 218 -7.32 5.81 -7.05
C PRO A 218 -5.93 5.22 -7.38
N TYR A 219 -5.91 3.90 -7.50
CA TYR A 219 -4.78 3.10 -7.97
C TYR A 219 -5.22 2.20 -9.13
N VAL A 220 -4.36 2.08 -10.14
CA VAL A 220 -4.47 1.12 -11.24
C VAL A 220 -3.14 0.38 -11.32
N ASP A 221 -3.18 -0.95 -11.21
CA ASP A 221 -2.00 -1.82 -11.32
C ASP A 221 -0.80 -1.39 -10.46
N GLY A 222 -1.07 -0.91 -9.24
CA GLY A 222 -0.06 -0.52 -8.25
C GLY A 222 0.27 0.97 -8.19
N ASP A 223 -0.03 1.72 -9.26
CA ASP A 223 0.32 3.12 -9.46
C ASP A 223 -0.87 4.03 -9.18
N LYS A 224 -0.64 5.24 -8.67
CA LYS A 224 -1.68 6.26 -8.55
C LYS A 224 -2.09 6.74 -9.93
N GLU A 225 -3.39 6.64 -10.22
CA GLU A 225 -3.93 6.94 -11.54
C GLU A 225 -5.33 7.54 -11.43
N GLY A 226 -5.54 8.73 -11.97
CA GLY A 226 -6.81 9.46 -11.93
C GLY A 226 -6.89 10.52 -10.82
N THR A 227 -8.12 10.89 -10.43
CA THR A 227 -8.35 12.02 -9.51
C THR A 227 -8.45 11.58 -8.05
N GLU A 228 -7.52 12.05 -7.22
CA GLU A 228 -7.63 12.04 -5.76
C GLU A 228 -8.64 13.11 -5.30
N GLU A 229 -9.52 12.73 -4.38
CA GLU A 229 -10.31 13.68 -3.60
C GLU A 229 -9.80 13.72 -2.18
N ALA A 230 -9.52 14.91 -1.65
CA ALA A 230 -9.09 15.06 -0.27
C ALA A 230 -9.65 16.34 0.38
N TYR A 231 -9.56 16.40 1.71
CA TYR A 231 -10.14 17.47 2.53
C TYR A 231 -9.09 18.05 3.48
N ASP A 232 -9.04 19.37 3.61
CA ASP A 232 -8.19 20.05 4.58
C ASP A 232 -8.77 20.03 6.01
N GLU A 233 -8.08 20.68 6.95
CA GLU A 233 -8.49 20.74 8.36
C GLU A 233 -9.85 21.42 8.58
N ASP A 234 -10.22 22.34 7.69
CA ASP A 234 -11.50 23.05 7.69
C ASP A 234 -12.60 22.27 6.95
N GLY A 235 -12.26 21.13 6.35
CA GLY A 235 -13.16 20.27 5.59
C GLY A 235 -13.43 20.77 4.17
N ILE A 236 -12.60 21.67 3.65
CA ILE A 236 -12.67 22.14 2.27
C ILE A 236 -12.03 21.08 1.37
N LYS A 237 -12.78 20.69 0.34
CA LYS A 237 -12.32 19.72 -0.66
C LYS A 237 -11.26 20.35 -1.56
N TYR A 238 -10.24 19.58 -1.90
CA TYR A 238 -9.37 19.81 -3.03
C TYR A 238 -9.20 18.50 -3.81
N ILE A 239 -8.85 18.60 -5.09
CA ILE A 239 -8.62 17.45 -5.96
C ILE A 239 -7.23 17.52 -6.56
N ARG A 240 -6.60 16.36 -6.77
CA ARG A 240 -5.32 16.23 -7.47
C ARG A 240 -5.44 15.15 -8.52
N CYS A 241 -4.89 15.36 -9.72
CA CYS A 241 -4.85 14.30 -10.72
C CYS A 241 -3.45 13.70 -10.81
N TYR A 242 -3.41 12.38 -10.98
CA TYR A 242 -2.19 11.62 -11.08
C TYR A 242 -2.17 10.80 -12.37
N HIS A 243 -0.98 10.63 -12.92
CA HIS A 243 -0.68 9.66 -13.96
C HIS A 243 0.64 8.96 -13.66
N ASN A 244 0.65 7.63 -13.57
CA ASN A 244 1.83 6.83 -13.23
C ASN A 244 2.60 7.37 -12.00
N ASP A 245 1.90 7.55 -10.87
CA ASP A 245 2.43 8.12 -9.62
C ASP A 245 2.82 9.61 -9.63
N GLU A 246 2.85 10.26 -10.80
CA GLU A 246 3.16 11.69 -10.93
C GLU A 246 1.92 12.55 -10.69
N GLU A 247 2.01 13.53 -9.80
CA GLU A 247 0.97 14.54 -9.60
C GLU A 247 1.06 15.59 -10.71
N LEU A 248 0.02 15.70 -11.53
CA LEU A 248 0.01 16.59 -12.70
C LEU A 248 -0.57 17.98 -12.37
N SER A 249 -1.65 18.02 -11.59
CA SER A 249 -2.35 19.25 -11.24
C SER A 249 -3.19 19.12 -9.99
N GLU A 250 -3.50 20.26 -9.38
CA GLU A 250 -4.41 20.37 -8.24
C GLU A 250 -5.43 21.51 -8.40
N LEU A 251 -6.60 21.32 -7.79
CA LEU A 251 -7.64 22.34 -7.73
C LEU A 251 -8.25 22.43 -6.32
N TYR A 252 -8.06 23.57 -5.68
CA TYR A 252 -8.65 23.89 -4.39
C TYR A 252 -10.11 24.33 -4.53
N ALA A 253 -10.97 23.88 -3.59
CA ALA A 253 -12.40 24.18 -3.57
C ALA A 253 -13.12 23.93 -4.93
N PRO A 254 -12.97 22.75 -5.55
CA PRO A 254 -13.40 22.50 -6.92
C PRO A 254 -14.92 22.69 -7.11
N THR A 255 -15.72 22.46 -6.08
CA THR A 255 -17.17 22.72 -6.10
C THR A 255 -17.48 24.20 -6.29
N ASP A 256 -16.81 25.09 -5.54
CA ASP A 256 -17.03 26.53 -5.63
C ASP A 256 -16.52 27.07 -6.97
N VAL A 257 -15.32 26.65 -7.38
CA VAL A 257 -14.74 26.98 -8.70
C VAL A 257 -15.70 26.55 -9.82
N THR A 258 -16.21 25.32 -9.77
CA THR A 258 -17.15 24.82 -10.78
C THR A 258 -18.45 25.63 -10.81
N ASN A 259 -18.99 26.01 -9.65
CA ASN A 259 -20.21 26.80 -9.57
C ASN A 259 -20.01 28.21 -10.13
N LYS A 260 -18.90 28.89 -9.79
CA LYS A 260 -18.53 30.19 -10.34
C LYS A 260 -18.29 30.12 -11.85
N ALA A 261 -17.60 29.09 -12.32
CA ALA A 261 -17.35 28.87 -13.74
C ALA A 261 -18.66 28.74 -14.53
N LYS A 262 -19.63 27.99 -13.99
CA LYS A 262 -20.99 27.87 -14.55
C LYS A 262 -21.78 29.19 -14.54
N GLN A 263 -21.46 30.09 -13.62
CA GLN A 263 -22.06 31.44 -13.55
C GLN A 263 -21.37 32.45 -14.47
N GLY A 264 -20.33 32.04 -15.21
CA GLY A 264 -19.63 32.90 -16.17
C GLY A 264 -18.36 33.55 -15.62
N ASP A 265 -17.94 33.25 -14.40
CA ASP A 265 -16.70 33.82 -13.84
C ASP A 265 -15.49 33.35 -14.64
N SER A 266 -14.84 34.29 -15.35
CA SER A 266 -13.73 33.98 -16.26
C SER A 266 -12.52 33.37 -15.54
N THR A 267 -12.21 33.80 -14.32
CA THR A 267 -11.09 33.29 -13.52
C THR A 267 -11.36 31.85 -13.08
N ALA A 268 -12.58 31.55 -12.63
CA ALA A 268 -12.98 30.20 -12.26
C ALA A 268 -12.99 29.26 -13.47
N GLN A 269 -13.46 29.73 -14.63
CA GLN A 269 -13.38 28.99 -15.89
C GLN A 269 -11.92 28.71 -16.28
N TYR A 270 -11.03 29.67 -16.11
CA TYR A 270 -9.60 29.47 -16.34
C TYR A 270 -9.00 28.42 -15.40
N HIS A 271 -9.22 28.52 -14.09
CA HIS A 271 -8.66 27.56 -13.13
C HIS A 271 -9.18 26.14 -13.37
N LEU A 272 -10.47 25.98 -13.66
CA LEU A 272 -11.04 24.70 -13.99
C LEU A 272 -10.50 24.18 -15.34
N GLY A 273 -10.46 25.03 -16.36
CA GLY A 273 -9.92 24.66 -17.67
C GLY A 273 -8.44 24.28 -17.64
N LYS A 274 -7.63 25.00 -16.86
CA LYS A 274 -6.22 24.68 -16.61
C LYS A 274 -6.06 23.32 -15.95
N TYR A 275 -6.81 23.08 -14.86
CA TYR A 275 -6.79 21.78 -14.18
C TYR A 275 -7.12 20.65 -15.14
N GLU A 276 -8.22 20.77 -15.90
CA GLU A 276 -8.61 19.75 -16.88
C GLU A 276 -7.55 19.57 -17.99
N PHE A 277 -6.87 20.65 -18.40
CA PHE A 277 -5.83 20.59 -19.44
C PHE A 277 -4.62 19.79 -18.95
N GLU A 278 -4.10 20.13 -17.76
CA GLU A 278 -2.96 19.44 -17.14
C GLU A 278 -3.28 17.98 -16.79
N CYS A 279 -4.54 17.69 -16.44
CA CYS A 279 -5.03 16.32 -16.25
C CYS A 279 -5.39 15.59 -17.55
N THR A 280 -5.04 16.14 -18.72
CA THR A 280 -5.29 15.56 -20.07
C THR A 280 -6.77 15.35 -20.44
N ASN A 281 -7.69 15.98 -19.71
CA ASN A 281 -9.13 16.00 -20.01
C ASN A 281 -9.45 17.09 -21.04
N TYR A 282 -8.87 16.98 -22.23
CA TYR A 282 -8.82 18.10 -23.17
C TYR A 282 -10.19 18.61 -23.63
N ASP A 283 -11.20 17.75 -23.78
CA ASP A 283 -12.56 18.21 -24.15
C ASP A 283 -13.14 19.19 -23.12
N ALA A 284 -13.00 18.87 -21.83
CA ALA A 284 -13.45 19.72 -20.74
C ALA A 284 -12.58 20.98 -20.62
N ALA A 285 -11.26 20.82 -20.77
CA ALA A 285 -10.31 21.92 -20.79
C ALA A 285 -10.65 22.95 -21.87
N MET A 286 -10.77 22.50 -23.12
CA MET A 286 -11.05 23.36 -24.28
C MET A 286 -12.36 24.11 -24.12
N LYS A 287 -13.40 23.47 -23.56
CA LYS A 287 -14.67 24.12 -23.27
C LYS A 287 -14.50 25.30 -22.29
N TRP A 288 -13.88 25.07 -21.15
CA TRP A 288 -13.75 26.11 -20.11
C TRP A 288 -12.74 27.20 -20.49
N LEU A 289 -11.60 26.81 -21.08
CA LEU A 289 -10.58 27.74 -21.56
C LEU A 289 -11.13 28.64 -22.67
N THR A 290 -11.94 28.12 -23.60
CA THR A 290 -12.58 28.94 -24.63
C THR A 290 -13.53 29.97 -24.03
N GLN A 291 -14.40 29.57 -23.10
CA GLN A 291 -15.33 30.50 -22.43
C GLN A 291 -14.58 31.60 -21.65
N SER A 292 -13.48 31.25 -21.00
CA SER A 292 -12.64 32.21 -20.27
C SER A 292 -11.89 33.15 -21.23
N ALA A 293 -11.38 32.62 -22.34
CA ALA A 293 -10.66 33.37 -23.36
C ALA A 293 -11.56 34.34 -24.15
N GLU A 294 -12.83 34.00 -24.39
CA GLU A 294 -13.85 34.88 -24.96
C GLU A 294 -14.07 36.14 -24.10
N GLN A 295 -13.81 36.03 -22.79
CA GLN A 295 -13.85 37.12 -21.82
C GLN A 295 -12.49 37.84 -21.67
N ASN A 296 -11.52 37.53 -22.55
CA ASN A 296 -10.16 38.08 -22.54
C ASN A 296 -9.35 37.70 -21.29
N HIS A 297 -9.57 36.52 -20.69
CA HIS A 297 -8.70 36.07 -19.61
C HIS A 297 -7.30 35.69 -20.15
N PRO A 298 -6.23 36.38 -19.74
CA PRO A 298 -4.88 36.22 -20.32
C PRO A 298 -4.33 34.79 -20.20
N GLY A 299 -4.45 34.18 -19.01
CA GLY A 299 -4.01 32.79 -18.81
C GLY A 299 -4.76 31.77 -19.65
N ALA A 300 -6.06 31.98 -19.93
CA ALA A 300 -6.83 31.05 -20.74
C ALA A 300 -6.45 31.13 -22.22
N LEU A 301 -6.17 32.35 -22.69
CA LEU A 301 -5.63 32.58 -24.03
C LEU A 301 -4.26 31.90 -24.19
N LEU A 302 -3.39 31.97 -23.19
CA LEU A 302 -2.09 31.28 -23.23
C LEU A 302 -2.24 29.77 -23.31
N PHE A 303 -3.12 29.17 -22.49
CA PHE A 303 -3.37 27.73 -22.54
C PHE A 303 -3.99 27.27 -23.88
N LEU A 304 -4.89 28.05 -24.47
CA LEU A 304 -5.38 27.78 -25.82
C LEU A 304 -4.26 27.88 -26.86
N ALA A 305 -3.32 28.82 -26.70
CA ALA A 305 -2.17 28.91 -27.58
C ALA A 305 -1.35 27.61 -27.51
N TYR A 306 -1.03 27.12 -26.30
CA TYR A 306 -0.35 25.83 -26.13
C TYR A 306 -1.12 24.67 -26.74
N ALA A 307 -2.44 24.59 -26.53
CA ALA A 307 -3.29 23.56 -27.15
C ALA A 307 -3.14 23.52 -28.69
N TYR A 308 -3.19 24.68 -29.35
CA TYR A 308 -3.01 24.76 -30.81
C TYR A 308 -1.57 24.60 -31.29
N ASN A 309 -0.58 24.81 -30.42
CA ASN A 309 0.82 24.57 -30.74
C ASN A 309 1.14 23.06 -30.68
N ASP A 310 0.70 22.39 -29.63
CA ASP A 310 1.09 21.02 -29.32
C ASP A 310 0.12 19.99 -29.92
N GLY A 311 -1.11 20.42 -30.24
CA GLY A 311 -2.17 19.53 -30.76
C GLY A 311 -2.99 18.86 -29.68
N ASP A 312 -2.99 19.43 -28.47
CA ASP A 312 -3.64 18.89 -27.29
C ASP A 312 -5.14 19.21 -27.29
N GLY A 313 -5.96 18.20 -27.60
CA GLY A 313 -7.42 18.33 -27.72
C GLY A 313 -7.92 19.01 -29.00
N VAL A 314 -7.01 19.51 -29.84
CA VAL A 314 -7.32 20.20 -31.09
C VAL A 314 -6.26 19.88 -32.14
N ALA A 315 -6.62 20.01 -33.42
CA ALA A 315 -5.60 19.98 -34.47
C ALA A 315 -4.66 21.18 -34.35
N GLN A 316 -3.35 20.94 -34.52
CA GLN A 316 -2.35 22.00 -34.53
C GLN A 316 -2.72 23.09 -35.55
N ASP A 317 -2.64 24.34 -35.12
CA ASP A 317 -2.94 25.51 -35.96
C ASP A 317 -2.03 26.66 -35.55
N SER A 318 -0.95 26.86 -36.32
CA SER A 318 0.05 27.89 -36.05
C SER A 318 -0.53 29.30 -36.09
N LYS A 319 -1.59 29.56 -36.89
CA LYS A 319 -2.23 30.88 -36.93
C LYS A 319 -3.01 31.14 -35.65
N LYS A 320 -3.74 30.14 -35.16
CA LYS A 320 -4.46 30.26 -33.89
C LYS A 320 -3.51 30.33 -32.71
N TYR A 321 -2.47 29.52 -32.67
CA TYR A 321 -1.39 29.60 -31.68
C TYR A 321 -0.86 31.04 -31.57
N LEU A 322 -0.36 31.60 -32.68
CA LEU A 322 0.18 32.97 -32.68
C LEU A 322 -0.90 33.98 -32.30
N SER A 323 -2.12 33.86 -32.83
CA SER A 323 -3.21 34.80 -32.52
C SER A 323 -3.56 34.82 -31.02
N TYR A 324 -3.68 33.66 -30.38
CA TYR A 324 -3.99 33.58 -28.95
C TYR A 324 -2.81 34.04 -28.11
N LEU A 325 -1.58 33.65 -28.49
CA LEU A 325 -0.36 34.03 -27.80
C LEU A 325 -0.15 35.55 -27.79
N PHE A 326 -0.27 36.20 -28.96
CA PHE A 326 -0.15 37.66 -29.06
C PHE A 326 -1.21 38.36 -28.22
N LYS A 327 -2.46 37.90 -28.28
CA LYS A 327 -3.55 38.48 -27.49
C LYS A 327 -3.30 38.34 -25.99
N ALA A 328 -2.82 37.18 -25.53
CA ALA A 328 -2.44 36.97 -24.14
C ALA A 328 -1.31 37.93 -23.70
N ALA A 329 -0.28 38.09 -24.55
CA ALA A 329 0.85 38.98 -24.29
C ALA A 329 0.42 40.46 -24.21
N GLU A 330 -0.46 40.89 -25.11
CA GLU A 330 -1.06 42.23 -25.11
C GLU A 330 -1.88 42.52 -23.85
N LEU A 331 -2.57 41.50 -23.33
CA LEU A 331 -3.35 41.58 -22.09
C LEU A 331 -2.51 41.45 -20.82
N GLY A 332 -1.18 41.31 -20.95
CA GLY A 332 -0.27 41.36 -19.82
C GLY A 332 0.28 40.01 -19.37
N GLU A 333 -0.09 38.89 -19.99
CA GLU A 333 0.34 37.56 -19.51
C GLU A 333 1.86 37.41 -19.62
N SER A 334 2.54 37.21 -18.49
CA SER A 334 4.00 37.32 -18.44
C SER A 334 4.71 36.23 -19.25
N ASP A 335 4.18 35.00 -19.23
CA ASP A 335 4.73 33.89 -20.00
C ASP A 335 4.46 34.06 -21.50
N ALA A 336 3.28 34.56 -21.88
CA ALA A 336 2.98 34.88 -23.27
C ALA A 336 3.90 36.00 -23.81
N GLN A 337 4.19 37.02 -22.99
CA GLN A 337 5.12 38.10 -23.37
C GLN A 337 6.55 37.57 -23.54
N LEU A 338 6.98 36.66 -22.68
CA LEU A 338 8.28 36.00 -22.84
C LEU A 338 8.34 35.23 -24.16
N GLU A 339 7.31 34.43 -24.45
CA GLU A 339 7.24 33.59 -25.64
C GLU A 339 7.20 34.43 -26.92
N VAL A 340 6.33 35.46 -26.99
CA VAL A 340 6.31 36.42 -28.11
C VAL A 340 7.68 37.08 -28.28
N GLY A 341 8.32 37.46 -27.18
CA GLY A 341 9.65 38.04 -27.19
C GLY A 341 10.70 37.08 -27.73
N TYR A 342 10.62 35.80 -27.36
CA TYR A 342 11.49 34.75 -27.87
C TYR A 342 11.27 34.49 -29.36
N LEU A 343 10.03 34.39 -29.84
CA LEU A 343 9.71 34.25 -31.26
C LEU A 343 10.29 35.40 -32.10
N ASN A 344 10.23 36.64 -31.60
CA ASN A 344 10.86 37.79 -32.26
C ASN A 344 12.40 37.73 -32.21
N LEU A 345 13.00 37.07 -31.21
CA LEU A 345 14.44 36.90 -31.07
C LEU A 345 15.01 35.90 -32.08
N ILE A 346 14.30 34.78 -32.28
CA ILE A 346 14.75 33.67 -33.14
C ILE A 346 14.18 33.73 -34.57
N GLY A 347 13.00 34.31 -34.76
CA GLY A 347 12.31 34.38 -36.05
C GLY A 347 11.60 33.09 -36.46
N GLU A 348 11.04 32.35 -35.48
CA GLU A 348 10.27 31.13 -35.73
C GLU A 348 8.79 31.48 -35.93
N GLY A 349 8.17 30.98 -37.00
CA GLY A 349 6.78 31.30 -37.35
C GLY A 349 6.53 32.76 -37.78
N MET A 350 7.50 33.66 -37.59
CA MET A 350 7.44 35.08 -37.93
C MET A 350 8.83 35.68 -38.21
N PRO A 351 8.95 36.84 -38.89
CA PRO A 351 10.24 37.49 -39.10
C PRO A 351 10.91 37.91 -37.79
N LYS A 352 12.22 37.67 -37.69
CA LYS A 352 13.06 38.12 -36.57
C LYS A 352 13.02 39.65 -36.43
N ASN A 353 12.79 40.13 -35.21
CA ASN A 353 12.74 41.55 -34.86
C ASN A 353 13.31 41.80 -33.45
N LEU A 354 14.62 42.05 -33.38
CA LEU A 354 15.34 42.21 -32.10
C LEU A 354 14.82 43.37 -31.23
N PRO A 355 14.52 44.57 -31.77
CA PRO A 355 13.92 45.64 -30.97
C PRO A 355 12.57 45.24 -30.34
N GLU A 356 11.75 44.48 -31.05
CA GLU A 356 10.46 44.04 -30.53
C GLU A 356 10.62 42.90 -29.51
N ALA A 357 11.55 41.98 -29.76
CA ALA A 357 11.96 40.97 -28.77
C ALA A 357 12.35 41.62 -27.44
N TYR A 358 13.17 42.68 -27.49
CA TYR A 358 13.62 43.41 -26.30
C TYR A 358 12.43 43.97 -25.52
N LYS A 359 11.47 44.61 -26.21
CA LYS A 359 10.30 45.20 -25.55
C LYS A 359 9.46 44.14 -24.83
N TRP A 360 9.15 43.03 -25.49
CA TRP A 360 8.32 41.97 -24.90
C TRP A 360 9.01 41.23 -23.76
N ILE A 361 10.28 40.85 -23.95
CA ILE A 361 11.08 40.22 -22.90
C ILE A 361 11.22 41.16 -21.71
N LYS A 362 11.43 42.46 -21.94
CA LYS A 362 11.49 43.45 -20.86
C LYS A 362 10.16 43.54 -20.10
N LYS A 363 9.01 43.59 -20.79
CA LYS A 363 7.71 43.60 -20.11
C LYS A 363 7.51 42.38 -19.22
N SER A 364 7.86 41.18 -19.70
CA SER A 364 7.79 39.94 -18.90
C SER A 364 8.75 39.98 -17.69
N ALA A 365 9.99 40.45 -17.89
CA ALA A 365 10.97 40.59 -16.82
C ALA A 365 10.54 41.64 -15.76
N ASP A 366 9.91 42.74 -16.17
CA ASP A 366 9.39 43.76 -15.25
C ASP A 366 8.29 43.19 -14.33
N GLN A 367 7.62 42.10 -14.74
CA GLN A 367 6.67 41.34 -13.91
C GLN A 367 7.33 40.27 -13.03
N GLY A 368 8.66 40.18 -13.05
CA GLY A 368 9.44 39.24 -12.22
C GLY A 368 9.67 37.87 -12.85
N ASN A 369 9.33 37.67 -14.14
CA ASN A 369 9.58 36.40 -14.81
C ASN A 369 11.09 36.12 -14.90
N ALA A 370 11.55 35.07 -14.22
CA ALA A 370 12.96 34.75 -14.09
C ALA A 370 13.61 34.33 -15.42
N GLN A 371 12.87 33.63 -16.28
CA GLN A 371 13.33 33.23 -17.60
C GLN A 371 13.43 34.44 -18.55
N ALA A 372 12.51 35.40 -18.43
CA ALA A 372 12.62 36.68 -19.12
C ALA A 372 13.84 37.48 -18.66
N HIS A 373 14.13 37.50 -17.35
CA HIS A 373 15.37 38.07 -16.83
C HIS A 373 16.62 37.40 -17.44
N TYR A 374 16.62 36.08 -17.62
CA TYR A 374 17.73 35.39 -18.25
C TYR A 374 17.93 35.86 -19.70
N ASN A 375 16.86 35.86 -20.50
CA ASN A 375 16.90 36.29 -21.90
C ASN A 375 17.34 37.76 -22.01
N LEU A 376 16.79 38.64 -21.17
CA LEU A 376 17.16 40.05 -21.15
C LEU A 376 18.64 40.27 -20.77
N GLY A 377 19.15 39.45 -19.85
CA GLY A 377 20.57 39.43 -19.50
C GLY A 377 21.48 39.07 -20.68
N LEU A 378 21.09 38.06 -21.46
CA LEU A 378 21.81 37.69 -22.68
C LEU A 378 21.73 38.78 -23.75
N MET A 379 20.57 39.41 -23.92
CA MET A 379 20.39 40.50 -24.89
C MET A 379 21.30 41.68 -24.59
N TYR A 380 21.39 42.12 -23.32
CA TYR A 380 22.34 43.17 -22.92
C TYR A 380 23.81 42.75 -23.05
N ARG A 381 24.14 41.47 -22.86
CA ARG A 381 25.51 40.96 -23.06
C ARG A 381 25.92 41.03 -24.52
N ASN A 382 25.03 40.65 -25.42
CA ASN A 382 25.30 40.49 -26.84
C ASN A 382 25.07 41.78 -27.64
N GLY A 383 24.21 42.67 -27.14
CA GLY A 383 23.71 43.83 -27.89
C GLY A 383 22.53 43.48 -28.82
N ASP A 384 21.76 42.44 -28.49
CA ASP A 384 20.64 41.98 -29.32
C ASP A 384 19.43 42.90 -29.12
N GLY A 385 19.16 43.80 -30.06
CA GLY A 385 18.00 44.70 -30.01
C GLY A 385 18.10 45.83 -28.98
N VAL A 386 19.21 45.90 -28.24
CA VAL A 386 19.53 46.90 -27.23
C VAL A 386 21.03 47.19 -27.24
N GLU A 387 21.44 48.37 -26.78
CA GLU A 387 22.87 48.66 -26.58
C GLU A 387 23.48 47.69 -25.57
N LYS A 388 24.67 47.19 -25.91
CA LYS A 388 25.42 46.27 -25.05
C LYS A 388 25.78 46.94 -23.72
N ASP A 389 25.36 46.33 -22.62
CA ASP A 389 25.58 46.84 -21.26
C ASP A 389 25.81 45.67 -20.29
N LEU A 390 27.08 45.43 -19.94
CA LEU A 390 27.46 44.31 -19.10
C LEU A 390 26.96 44.45 -17.65
N ASN A 391 26.73 45.68 -17.18
CA ASN A 391 26.20 45.91 -15.82
C ASN A 391 24.71 45.52 -15.76
N LYS A 392 23.92 45.91 -16.77
CA LYS A 392 22.53 45.46 -16.89
C LYS A 392 22.45 43.96 -17.15
N ALA A 393 23.34 43.41 -17.97
CA ALA A 393 23.42 41.96 -18.18
C ALA A 393 23.62 41.22 -16.85
N LYS A 394 24.60 41.65 -16.04
CA LYS A 394 24.87 41.09 -14.71
C LYS A 394 23.67 41.21 -13.78
N LEU A 395 22.99 42.36 -13.78
CA LEU A 395 21.80 42.59 -12.95
C LEU A 395 20.68 41.59 -13.28
N HIS A 396 20.29 41.47 -14.55
CA HIS A 396 19.21 40.58 -14.95
C HIS A 396 19.57 39.10 -14.78
N LEU A 397 20.80 38.69 -15.10
CA LEU A 397 21.24 37.31 -14.84
C LEU A 397 21.26 36.97 -13.34
N THR A 398 21.59 37.93 -12.48
CA THR A 398 21.49 37.73 -11.02
C THR A 398 20.05 37.53 -10.57
N ALA A 399 19.09 38.28 -11.13
CA ALA A 399 17.66 38.08 -10.88
C ALA A 399 17.18 36.69 -11.36
N ALA A 400 17.61 36.27 -12.55
CA ALA A 400 17.31 34.94 -13.08
C ALA A 400 17.87 33.80 -12.21
N VAL A 401 19.10 33.95 -11.68
CA VAL A 401 19.68 32.99 -10.72
C VAL A 401 18.86 32.92 -9.43
N LYS A 402 18.43 34.07 -8.89
CA LYS A 402 17.54 34.11 -7.71
C LYS A 402 16.20 33.42 -7.98
N GLY A 403 15.70 33.53 -9.21
CA GLY A 403 14.51 32.81 -9.68
C GLY A 403 14.75 31.37 -10.12
N GLY A 404 15.93 30.79 -9.87
CA GLY A 404 16.21 29.37 -10.10
C GLY A 404 16.59 28.98 -11.54
N VAL A 405 16.80 29.93 -12.45
CA VAL A 405 17.18 29.65 -13.84
C VAL A 405 18.64 29.17 -13.89
N LYS A 406 18.83 27.84 -13.96
CA LYS A 406 20.16 27.20 -13.88
C LYS A 406 21.18 27.73 -14.91
N PRO A 407 20.82 27.92 -16.20
CA PRO A 407 21.77 28.46 -17.19
C PRO A 407 22.25 29.89 -16.89
N ALA A 408 21.49 30.66 -16.10
CA ALA A 408 21.84 32.03 -15.75
C ALA A 408 23.13 32.11 -14.93
N LEU A 409 23.41 31.09 -14.10
CA LEU A 409 24.63 31.05 -13.28
C LEU A 409 25.88 30.92 -14.14
N ALA A 410 25.84 30.10 -15.19
CA ALA A 410 26.95 29.94 -16.13
C ALA A 410 27.19 31.25 -16.90
N ALA A 411 26.13 31.83 -17.46
CA ALA A 411 26.21 33.11 -18.17
C ALA A 411 26.74 34.24 -17.27
N LEU A 412 26.40 34.25 -15.98
CA LEU A 412 26.89 35.23 -15.01
C LEU A 412 28.40 35.09 -14.75
N LYS A 413 28.90 33.84 -14.66
CA LYS A 413 30.34 33.56 -14.49
C LYS A 413 31.17 34.01 -15.69
N GLU A 414 30.61 33.89 -16.90
CA GLU A 414 31.26 34.37 -18.13
C GLU A 414 31.41 35.90 -18.19
N LEU A 415 30.57 36.64 -17.44
CA LEU A 415 30.64 38.11 -17.36
C LEU A 415 31.66 38.63 -16.33
N THR A 416 32.02 37.82 -15.34
CA THR A 416 33.06 38.18 -14.37
C THR A 416 34.44 37.91 -14.96
N PRO A 417 35.35 38.90 -14.99
CA PRO A 417 36.72 38.65 -15.42
C PRO A 417 37.31 37.51 -14.58
N GLN A 418 37.85 36.47 -15.23
CA GLN A 418 38.67 35.49 -14.54
C GLN A 418 39.89 36.25 -14.00
N THR A 419 39.93 36.48 -12.70
CA THR A 419 41.15 36.93 -12.01
C THR A 419 42.22 35.89 -12.32
N LYS A 420 43.16 36.28 -13.19
CA LYS A 420 44.40 35.54 -13.47
C LYS A 420 45.30 35.53 -12.26
#